data_AF-A0A931IYT3-F1
#
_entry.id   AF-A0A931IYT3-F1
#
_cell.length_a   1.000
_cell.length_b   1.000
_cell.length_c   1.000
_cell.angle_alpha   90.00
_cell.angle_beta   90.00
_cell.angle_gamma   90.00
#
_symmetry.space_group_name_H-M   'P 1'
#
loop_
_entity.id
_entity.type
_entity.pdbx_description
1 polymer ?
#
loop_
_entity_poly.entity_id
_entity_poly.type
_entity_poly.pdbx_seq_one_letter_code
_entity_poly.pdbx_strand_id
1 'polypeptide(L)'
;MNAMTLRHTLLATLIASASLMAVLPSTAHAYDTHSTSALNVDAKGVAVSGYDVVAYQTVGAPTQGNASFMAKHEGATYLFSSAANRDLFTANPAKYVPAFGGFCAMGVALEKKLDGDPTAWRVVDGKLYLNVNKDVQKKWLEDVPGNIKNAQMTWPSIKGKAPKDL
;
A
#
# COMPACT_ATOMS: atom_id res chain seq x y z
N MET A 1 -20.98 78.65 33.92
CA MET A 1 -20.19 78.39 32.70
C MET A 1 -19.84 76.91 32.70
N ASN A 2 -20.33 76.20 31.67
CA ASN A 2 -20.00 74.86 31.09
C ASN A 2 -19.04 73.94 31.89
N ALA A 3 -19.22 72.63 32.01
CA ALA A 3 -19.55 71.60 31.02
C ALA A 3 -19.78 70.25 31.77
N MET A 4 -20.76 69.41 31.40
CA MET A 4 -20.62 68.23 30.52
C MET A 4 -19.73 67.12 31.13
N THR A 5 -20.24 65.94 31.49
CA THR A 5 -20.13 64.63 30.76
C THR A 5 -20.22 63.51 31.83
N LEU A 6 -20.58 62.24 31.64
CA LEU A 6 -21.14 61.41 30.57
C LEU A 6 -21.37 60.01 31.19
N ARG A 7 -22.56 59.41 30.99
CA ARG A 7 -22.90 58.05 31.42
C ARG A 7 -22.17 57.02 30.56
N HIS A 8 -21.60 55.97 31.15
CA HIS A 8 -21.27 54.74 30.43
C HIS A 8 -21.57 53.50 31.27
N THR A 9 -22.70 52.88 30.96
CA THR A 9 -23.10 51.53 31.39
C THR A 9 -22.20 50.49 30.73
N LEU A 10 -21.58 49.62 31.53
CA LEU A 10 -20.80 48.48 31.05
C LEU A 10 -21.76 47.37 30.58
N LEU A 11 -21.76 47.05 29.28
CA LEU A 11 -22.38 45.83 28.74
C LEU A 11 -21.29 44.75 28.67
N ALA A 12 -21.46 43.67 29.44
CA ALA A 12 -20.60 42.49 29.35
C ALA A 12 -21.14 41.55 28.25
N THR A 13 -20.36 41.34 27.20
CA THR A 13 -20.66 40.37 26.13
C THR A 13 -20.05 39.00 26.46
N LEU A 14 -20.90 38.00 26.65
CA LEU A 14 -20.52 36.59 26.75
C LEU A 14 -20.29 36.02 25.34
N ILE A 15 -19.05 35.60 25.04
CA ILE A 15 -18.74 34.84 23.82
C ILE A 15 -18.71 33.36 24.19
N ALA A 16 -19.78 32.62 23.89
CA ALA A 16 -19.79 31.16 23.94
C ALA A 16 -19.16 30.63 22.64
N SER A 17 -17.94 30.11 22.73
CA SER A 17 -17.21 29.54 21.59
C SER A 17 -17.56 28.05 21.48
N ALA A 18 -18.37 27.66 20.50
CA ALA A 18 -18.61 26.26 20.17
C ALA A 18 -17.59 25.80 19.11
N SER A 19 -16.61 25.01 19.52
CA SER A 19 -15.59 24.43 18.63
C SER A 19 -16.16 23.22 17.90
N LEU A 20 -16.54 23.39 16.63
CA LEU A 20 -16.91 22.28 15.74
C LEU A 20 -15.63 21.60 15.23
N MET A 21 -15.28 20.46 15.82
CA MET A 21 -14.11 19.69 15.40
C MET A 21 -14.50 18.81 14.20
N ALA A 22 -14.16 19.26 13.00
CA ALA A 22 -14.37 18.49 11.78
C ALA A 22 -13.43 17.27 11.76
N VAL A 23 -13.99 16.06 11.81
CA VAL A 23 -13.25 14.81 11.61
C VAL A 23 -13.08 14.61 10.11
N LEU A 24 -11.89 14.86 9.58
CA LEU A 24 -11.56 14.51 8.20
C LEU A 24 -11.28 13.00 8.11
N PRO A 25 -11.89 12.27 7.16
CA PRO A 25 -11.55 10.88 6.93
C PRO A 25 -10.12 10.78 6.39
N SER A 26 -9.21 10.25 7.20
CA SER A 26 -7.86 9.89 6.75
C SER A 26 -7.95 8.55 6.02
N THR A 27 -8.06 8.57 4.69
CA THR A 27 -7.75 7.38 3.90
C THR A 27 -6.23 7.17 3.97
N ALA A 28 -5.78 6.50 5.03
CA ALA A 28 -4.40 6.04 5.12
C ALA A 28 -4.21 4.96 4.06
N HIS A 29 -3.73 5.36 2.88
CA HIS A 29 -3.14 4.41 1.95
C HIS A 29 -1.98 3.71 2.65
N ALA A 30 -1.86 2.39 2.52
CA ALA A 30 -0.78 1.67 3.20
C ALA A 30 0.59 2.08 2.61
N TYR A 31 0.61 2.55 1.35
CA TYR A 31 1.77 2.99 0.58
C TYR A 31 1.86 4.52 0.40
N ASP A 32 3.09 5.00 0.21
CA ASP A 32 3.39 6.41 -0.04
C ASP A 32 3.13 6.79 -1.50
N THR A 33 2.16 7.69 -1.72
CA THR A 33 1.78 8.19 -3.05
C THR A 33 2.81 9.14 -3.67
N HIS A 34 3.78 9.62 -2.89
CA HIS A 34 4.91 10.44 -3.33
C HIS A 34 6.18 9.62 -3.62
N SER A 35 6.20 8.34 -3.24
CA SER A 35 7.39 7.49 -3.38
C SER A 35 7.62 7.05 -4.83
N THR A 36 8.82 7.34 -5.33
CA THR A 36 9.34 6.86 -6.62
C THR A 36 9.89 5.43 -6.55
N SER A 37 9.82 4.77 -5.40
CA SER A 37 10.27 3.40 -5.23
C SER A 37 9.55 2.43 -6.18
N ALA A 38 10.29 1.45 -6.68
CA ALA A 38 9.75 0.31 -7.42
C ALA A 38 9.10 -0.74 -6.49
N LEU A 39 9.29 -0.62 -5.18
CA LEU A 39 8.75 -1.55 -4.18
C LEU A 39 7.53 -0.94 -3.48
N ASN A 40 6.48 -1.74 -3.33
CA ASN A 40 5.32 -1.41 -2.53
C ASN A 40 5.52 -1.87 -1.09
N VAL A 41 5.79 -0.93 -0.19
CA VAL A 41 6.03 -1.17 1.24
C VAL A 41 5.22 -0.20 2.08
N ASP A 42 4.89 -0.63 3.30
CA ASP A 42 4.23 0.24 4.27
C ASP A 42 5.18 1.31 4.84
N ALA A 43 4.65 2.19 5.70
CA ALA A 43 5.44 3.23 6.38
C ALA A 43 6.63 2.71 7.22
N LYS A 44 6.67 1.40 7.53
CA LYS A 44 7.77 0.73 8.25
C LYS A 44 8.72 -0.02 7.30
N GLY A 45 8.49 0.05 5.99
CA GLY A 45 9.27 -0.66 4.99
C GLY A 45 8.93 -2.15 4.88
N VAL A 46 7.75 -2.57 5.36
CA VAL A 46 7.29 -3.97 5.28
C VAL A 46 6.56 -4.20 3.95
N ALA A 47 6.98 -5.20 3.21
CA ALA A 47 6.34 -5.59 1.94
C ALA A 47 5.10 -6.44 2.17
N VAL A 48 4.16 -6.37 1.22
CA VAL A 48 2.96 -7.25 1.13
C VAL A 48 2.16 -7.26 2.44
N SER A 49 2.10 -6.12 3.13
CA SER A 49 1.41 -5.96 4.42
C SER A 49 1.81 -7.01 5.49
N GLY A 50 3.04 -7.54 5.39
CA GLY A 50 3.57 -8.55 6.31
C GLY A 50 3.11 -9.99 6.03
N TYR A 51 2.50 -10.27 4.89
CA TYR A 51 2.18 -11.64 4.48
C TYR A 51 3.41 -12.38 3.95
N ASP A 52 3.46 -13.67 4.24
CA ASP A 52 4.52 -14.57 3.83
C ASP A 52 4.44 -14.86 2.32
N VAL A 53 5.36 -14.26 1.57
CA VAL A 53 5.43 -14.41 0.11
C VAL A 53 5.76 -15.85 -0.34
N VAL A 54 6.35 -16.68 0.52
CA VAL A 54 6.63 -18.10 0.25
C VAL A 54 5.38 -18.94 0.45
N ALA A 55 4.54 -18.60 1.43
CA ALA A 55 3.33 -19.35 1.76
C ALA A 55 2.32 -19.43 0.60
N TYR A 56 2.30 -18.46 -0.31
CA TYR A 56 1.48 -18.53 -1.53
C TYR A 56 1.81 -19.73 -2.43
N GLN A 57 3.04 -20.24 -2.38
CA GLN A 57 3.48 -21.41 -3.14
C GLN A 57 3.53 -22.68 -2.29
N THR A 58 3.88 -22.58 -1.01
CA THR A 58 4.06 -23.76 -0.15
C THR A 58 2.76 -24.20 0.54
N VAL A 59 1.93 -23.25 0.98
CA VAL A 59 0.63 -23.48 1.63
C VAL A 59 -0.52 -23.26 0.65
N GLY A 60 -0.33 -22.42 -0.37
CA GLY A 60 -1.37 -22.09 -1.35
C GLY A 60 -2.40 -21.09 -0.81
N ALA A 61 -2.06 -20.33 0.24
CA ALA A 61 -2.94 -19.34 0.86
C ALA A 61 -2.15 -18.14 1.40
N PRO A 62 -2.76 -16.94 1.44
CA PRO A 62 -2.20 -15.80 2.18
C PRO A 62 -2.03 -16.20 3.63
N THR A 63 -0.79 -16.13 4.13
CA THR A 63 -0.47 -16.48 5.51
C THR A 63 0.26 -15.31 6.15
N GLN A 64 -0.21 -14.85 7.30
CA GLN A 64 0.42 -13.75 8.01
C GLN A 64 1.83 -14.15 8.46
N GLY A 65 2.82 -13.31 8.19
CA GLY A 65 4.17 -13.47 8.70
C GLY A 65 4.29 -13.07 10.17
N ASN A 66 5.37 -13.52 10.80
CA ASN A 66 5.73 -13.19 12.16
C ASN A 66 7.00 -12.34 12.16
N ALA A 67 7.05 -11.27 12.96
CA ALA A 67 8.22 -10.40 13.08
C ALA A 67 9.48 -11.14 13.56
N SER A 68 9.36 -12.27 14.28
CA SER A 68 10.49 -13.13 14.65
C SER A 68 11.13 -13.86 13.45
N PHE A 69 10.40 -13.96 12.33
CA PHE A 69 10.90 -14.54 11.09
C PHE A 69 10.86 -13.49 9.98
N MET A 70 11.93 -12.68 9.87
CA MET A 70 12.06 -11.67 8.83
C MET A 70 13.35 -11.79 8.04
N ALA A 71 13.33 -11.29 6.80
CA ALA A 71 14.51 -11.08 5.97
C ALA A 71 14.39 -9.75 5.22
N LYS A 72 15.53 -9.12 4.92
CA LYS A 72 15.58 -7.91 4.10
C LYS A 72 16.04 -8.26 2.69
N HIS A 73 15.41 -7.66 1.69
CA HIS A 73 15.79 -7.80 0.28
C HIS A 73 15.43 -6.53 -0.50
N GLU A 74 16.37 -6.00 -1.28
CA GLU A 74 16.23 -4.77 -2.10
C GLU A 74 15.67 -3.55 -1.35
N GLY A 75 15.86 -3.48 -0.03
CA GLY A 75 15.38 -2.38 0.81
C GLY A 75 13.99 -2.60 1.43
N ALA A 76 13.30 -3.70 1.11
CA ALA A 76 12.08 -4.12 1.77
C ALA A 76 12.34 -5.15 2.88
N THR A 77 11.48 -5.14 3.89
CA THR A 77 11.41 -6.18 4.94
C THR A 77 10.28 -7.14 4.61
N TYR A 78 10.59 -8.43 4.50
CA TYR A 78 9.64 -9.51 4.32
C TYR A 78 9.47 -10.28 5.63
N LEU A 79 8.22 -10.60 5.98
CA LEU A 79 7.87 -11.39 7.16
C LEU A 79 7.42 -12.78 6.72
N PHE A 80 7.71 -13.80 7.53
CA PHE A 80 7.44 -15.19 7.21
C PHE A 80 6.68 -15.87 8.34
N SER A 81 5.83 -16.82 8.00
CA SER A 81 5.04 -17.60 8.95
C SER A 81 5.91 -18.61 9.72
N SER A 82 7.08 -18.94 9.18
CA SER A 82 8.04 -19.87 9.78
C SER A 82 9.49 -19.52 9.44
N ALA A 83 10.43 -20.02 10.24
CA ALA A 83 11.85 -19.98 9.93
C ALA A 83 12.17 -20.65 8.59
N ALA A 84 11.54 -21.79 8.29
CA ALA A 84 11.76 -22.51 7.04
C ALA A 84 11.38 -21.67 5.80
N ASN A 85 10.26 -20.93 5.86
CA ASN A 85 9.86 -20.06 4.75
C ASN A 85 10.83 -18.87 4.59
N ARG A 86 11.30 -18.26 5.68
CA ARG A 86 12.36 -17.24 5.60
C ARG A 86 13.63 -17.78 4.93
N ASP A 87 14.02 -19.00 5.28
CA ASP A 87 15.25 -19.59 4.78
C ASP A 87 15.12 -19.94 3.28
N LEU A 88 13.95 -20.43 2.84
CA LEU A 88 13.59 -20.58 1.43
C LEU A 88 13.65 -19.26 0.66
N PHE A 89 13.10 -18.19 1.24
CA PHE A 89 13.17 -16.86 0.64
C PHE A 89 14.61 -16.38 0.53
N THR A 90 15.38 -16.48 1.60
CA THR A 90 16.77 -15.99 1.64
C THR A 90 17.66 -16.72 0.63
N ALA A 91 17.41 -18.02 0.40
CA ALA A 91 18.14 -18.81 -0.57
C ALA A 91 17.84 -18.43 -2.03
N ASN A 92 16.61 -17.98 -2.34
CA ASN A 92 16.25 -17.53 -3.68
C ASN A 92 15.15 -16.44 -3.66
N PRO A 93 15.49 -15.19 -3.31
CA PRO A 93 14.50 -14.14 -3.17
C PRO A 93 13.75 -13.85 -4.49
N ALA A 94 14.47 -13.88 -5.62
CA ALA A 94 13.95 -13.59 -6.95
C ALA A 94 12.75 -14.48 -7.34
N LYS A 95 12.69 -15.71 -6.81
CA LYS A 95 11.55 -16.62 -6.98
C LYS A 95 10.29 -16.11 -6.28
N TYR A 96 10.44 -15.59 -5.06
CA TYR A 96 9.32 -15.33 -4.15
C TYR A 96 8.89 -13.87 -4.10
N VAL A 97 9.75 -12.91 -4.47
CA VAL A 97 9.33 -11.51 -4.56
C VAL A 97 8.15 -11.35 -5.53
N PRO A 98 7.11 -10.59 -5.15
CA PRO A 98 5.94 -10.39 -5.99
C PRO A 98 6.32 -9.66 -7.28
N ALA A 99 5.53 -9.88 -8.33
CA ALA A 99 5.62 -9.09 -9.55
C ALA A 99 5.38 -7.61 -9.24
N PHE A 100 6.03 -6.75 -10.03
CA PHE A 100 5.85 -5.30 -9.97
C PHE A 100 6.02 -4.72 -8.56
N GLY A 101 6.98 -5.27 -7.80
CA GLY A 101 7.30 -4.81 -6.44
C GLY A 101 6.18 -4.95 -5.42
N GLY A 102 5.10 -5.69 -5.73
CA GLY A 102 3.93 -5.81 -4.86
C GLY A 102 2.83 -4.77 -5.11
N PHE A 103 2.94 -3.97 -6.18
CA PHE A 103 1.82 -3.15 -6.66
C PHE A 103 0.77 -4.01 -7.38
N CYS A 104 -0.46 -3.50 -7.46
CA CYS A 104 -1.56 -4.12 -8.20
C CYS A 104 -1.18 -4.39 -9.67
N ALA A 105 -1.17 -5.66 -10.08
CA ALA A 105 -0.84 -6.08 -11.43
C ALA A 105 -1.78 -5.50 -12.49
N MET A 106 -3.08 -5.40 -12.19
CA MET A 106 -4.04 -4.70 -13.06
C MET A 106 -3.75 -3.19 -13.11
N GLY A 107 -3.41 -2.58 -11.98
CA GLY A 107 -3.02 -1.17 -11.95
C GLY A 107 -1.85 -0.93 -12.88
N VAL A 108 -0.80 -1.76 -12.78
CA VAL A 108 0.40 -1.65 -13.63
C VAL A 108 0.05 -1.84 -15.11
N ALA A 109 -0.83 -2.79 -15.45
CA ALA A 109 -1.32 -2.96 -16.82
C ALA A 109 -2.02 -1.71 -17.38
N LEU A 110 -2.61 -0.89 -16.51
CA LEU A 110 -3.33 0.34 -16.82
C LEU A 110 -2.53 1.62 -16.49
N GLU A 111 -1.20 1.53 -16.42
CA GLU A 111 -0.31 2.66 -16.12
C GLU A 111 -0.55 3.32 -14.75
N LYS A 112 -0.99 2.56 -13.74
CA LYS A 112 -1.18 3.01 -12.36
C LYS A 112 -0.32 2.22 -11.38
N LYS A 113 0.09 2.87 -10.28
CA LYS A 113 0.64 2.20 -9.09
C LYS A 113 -0.40 2.26 -7.97
N LEU A 114 -1.08 1.15 -7.73
CA LEU A 114 -2.03 0.97 -6.63
C LEU A 114 -1.52 -0.11 -5.68
N ASP A 115 -1.95 -0.04 -4.43
CA ASP A 115 -1.65 -1.07 -3.43
C ASP A 115 -1.99 -2.48 -3.93
N GLY A 116 -1.20 -3.46 -3.49
CA GLY A 116 -1.52 -4.88 -3.65
C GLY A 116 -2.19 -5.41 -2.39
N ASP A 117 -3.42 -5.91 -2.50
CA ASP A 117 -4.11 -6.63 -1.44
C ASP A 117 -3.56 -8.06 -1.38
N PRO A 118 -2.92 -8.49 -0.27
CA PRO A 118 -2.37 -9.83 -0.11
C PRO A 118 -3.41 -10.94 -0.26
N THR A 119 -4.70 -10.63 -0.07
CA THR A 119 -5.78 -11.59 -0.21
C THR A 119 -6.29 -11.67 -1.65
N ALA A 120 -6.04 -10.67 -2.51
CA ALA A 120 -6.46 -10.62 -3.90
C ALA A 120 -5.31 -10.99 -4.86
N TRP A 121 -4.92 -12.27 -4.85
CA TRP A 121 -3.66 -12.73 -5.45
C TRP A 121 -3.83 -13.91 -6.43
N ARG A 122 -2.86 -14.10 -7.32
CA ARG A 122 -2.69 -15.34 -8.07
C ARG A 122 -1.21 -15.62 -8.29
N VAL A 123 -0.82 -16.90 -8.19
CA VAL A 123 0.48 -17.35 -8.67
C VAL A 123 0.34 -17.81 -10.12
N VAL A 124 1.19 -17.27 -11.01
CA VAL A 124 1.26 -17.64 -12.43
C VAL A 124 2.72 -17.91 -12.75
N ASP A 125 3.03 -19.11 -13.26
CA ASP A 125 4.39 -19.55 -13.60
C ASP A 125 5.40 -19.32 -12.47
N GLY A 126 4.99 -19.60 -11.23
CA GLY A 126 5.84 -19.45 -10.04
C GLY A 126 6.05 -18.01 -9.58
N LYS A 127 5.37 -17.02 -10.17
CA LYS A 127 5.43 -15.61 -9.74
C LYS A 127 4.12 -15.19 -9.10
N LEU A 128 4.20 -14.51 -7.95
CA LEU A 128 3.05 -13.96 -7.22
C LEU A 128 2.61 -12.62 -7.85
N TYR A 129 1.34 -12.51 -8.20
CA TYR A 129 0.68 -11.29 -8.65
C TYR A 129 -0.39 -10.90 -7.63
N LEU A 130 -0.46 -9.62 -7.29
CA LEU A 130 -1.44 -9.04 -6.39
C LEU A 130 -2.35 -8.09 -7.17
N ASN A 131 -3.59 -7.92 -6.72
CA ASN A 131 -4.52 -6.90 -7.21
C ASN A 131 -4.96 -6.02 -6.03
N VAL A 132 -5.47 -4.82 -6.31
CA VAL A 132 -5.84 -3.85 -5.27
C VAL A 132 -7.02 -4.28 -4.41
N ASN A 133 -7.87 -5.17 -4.95
CA ASN A 133 -8.97 -5.82 -4.23
C ASN A 133 -9.52 -6.99 -5.05
N LYS A 134 -10.49 -7.71 -4.49
CA LYS A 134 -11.14 -8.87 -5.11
C LYS A 134 -11.94 -8.56 -6.37
N ASP A 135 -12.53 -7.39 -6.51
CA ASP A 135 -13.32 -7.06 -7.70
C ASP A 135 -12.44 -6.74 -8.89
N VAL A 136 -11.35 -5.99 -8.68
CA VAL A 136 -10.30 -5.80 -9.68
C VAL A 136 -9.61 -7.13 -10.00
N GLN A 137 -9.41 -8.00 -9.02
CA GLN A 137 -8.90 -9.36 -9.28
C GLN A 137 -9.83 -10.12 -10.23
N LYS A 138 -11.15 -10.14 -10.01
CA LYS A 138 -12.10 -10.81 -10.92
C LYS A 138 -11.91 -10.34 -12.35
N LYS A 139 -11.76 -9.02 -12.57
CA LYS A 139 -11.48 -8.44 -13.90
C LYS A 139 -10.11 -8.85 -14.45
N TRP A 140 -9.09 -8.84 -13.61
CA TRP A 140 -7.75 -9.28 -14.02
C TRP A 140 -7.70 -10.76 -14.43
N LEU A 141 -8.52 -11.60 -13.80
CA LEU A 141 -8.64 -13.03 -14.12
C LEU A 141 -9.32 -13.31 -15.47
N GLU A 142 -10.04 -12.35 -16.07
CA GLU A 142 -10.69 -12.51 -17.37
C GLU A 142 -9.67 -12.67 -18.52
N ASP A 143 -8.46 -12.09 -18.41
CA ASP A 143 -7.36 -12.25 -19.37
C ASP A 143 -5.98 -12.16 -18.66
N VAL A 144 -5.62 -13.20 -17.93
CA VAL A 144 -4.34 -13.24 -17.20
C VAL A 144 -3.13 -13.05 -18.12
N PRO A 145 -2.99 -13.76 -19.27
CA PRO A 145 -1.82 -13.60 -20.13
C PRO A 145 -1.72 -12.19 -20.72
N GLY A 146 -2.83 -11.61 -21.20
CA GLY A 146 -2.84 -10.26 -21.76
C GLY A 146 -2.55 -9.20 -20.71
N ASN A 147 -3.13 -9.32 -19.52
CA ASN A 147 -2.87 -8.39 -18.41
C ASN A 147 -1.41 -8.44 -17.93
N ILE A 148 -0.81 -9.63 -17.83
CA ILE A 148 0.62 -9.77 -17.49
C ILE A 148 1.49 -9.15 -18.58
N LYS A 149 1.21 -9.44 -19.86
CA LYS A 149 1.96 -8.87 -20.99
C LYS A 149 1.90 -7.34 -20.97
N ASN A 150 0.72 -6.76 -20.81
CA ASN A 150 0.54 -5.31 -20.73
C ASN A 150 1.30 -4.72 -19.54
N ALA A 151 1.17 -5.31 -18.36
CA ALA A 151 1.89 -4.86 -17.18
C ALA A 151 3.42 -4.95 -17.36
N GLN A 152 3.94 -5.99 -18.02
CA GLN A 152 5.37 -6.13 -18.33
C GLN A 152 5.87 -5.06 -19.31
N MET A 153 5.06 -4.68 -20.30
CA MET A 153 5.41 -3.59 -21.23
C MET A 153 5.36 -2.21 -20.54
N THR A 154 4.39 -2.00 -19.64
CA THR A 154 4.21 -0.72 -18.94
C THR A 154 5.21 -0.53 -17.79
N TRP A 155 5.56 -1.59 -17.07
CA TRP A 155 6.36 -1.49 -15.84
C TRP A 155 7.68 -0.70 -16.00
N PRO A 156 8.50 -0.89 -17.06
CA PRO A 156 9.73 -0.12 -17.24
C PRO A 156 9.53 1.40 -17.28
N SER A 157 8.38 1.90 -17.76
CA SER A 157 8.10 3.35 -17.87
C SER A 157 7.55 3.96 -16.57
N ILE A 158 6.96 3.16 -15.68
CA ILE A 158 6.30 3.66 -14.45
C ILE A 158 7.01 3.29 -13.14
N LYS A 159 7.90 2.29 -13.13
CA LYS A 159 8.50 1.76 -11.87
C LYS A 159 9.23 2.80 -11.02
N GLY A 160 9.74 3.87 -11.64
CA GLY A 160 10.42 4.99 -10.99
C GLY A 160 9.56 6.23 -10.80
N LYS A 161 8.27 6.18 -11.15
CA LYS A 161 7.31 7.30 -10.98
C LYS A 161 6.56 7.16 -9.67
N ALA A 162 6.22 8.28 -9.06
CA ALA A 162 5.36 8.29 -7.88
C ALA A 162 3.90 7.99 -8.27
N PRO A 163 3.12 7.25 -7.45
CA PRO A 163 1.71 6.98 -7.72
C PRO A 163 0.86 8.20 -8.06
N LYS A 164 1.11 9.33 -7.41
CA LYS A 164 0.38 10.59 -7.66
C LYS A 164 0.61 11.19 -9.05
N ASP A 165 1.68 10.77 -9.74
CA ASP A 165 2.09 11.29 -11.05
C ASP A 165 1.66 10.35 -12.19
N LEU A 166 0.81 9.35 -11.90
CA LEU A 166 0.33 8.33 -12.83
C LEU A 166 -1.17 8.43 -13.09
#